data_AF-A0A951GXR4-F1
#
_entry.id   AF-A0A951GXR4-F1
#
_cell.length_a   1.000
_cell.length_b   1.000
_cell.length_c   1.000
_cell.angle_alpha   90.00
_cell.angle_beta   90.00
_cell.angle_gamma   90.00
#
_symmetry.space_group_name_H-M   'P 1'
#
loop_
_entity.id
_entity.type
_entity.pdbx_description
1 polymer ?
#
loop_
_entity_poly.entity_id
_entity_poly.type
_entity_poly.pdbx_seq_one_letter_code
_entity_poly.pdbx_strand_id
1 'polypeptide(L)' 'MELTVVVHQERQGFWSEIEELPGCFASGRTLVELREALAEAVGMYFSGPPVDLDRQPIQQGRLTLRVSDPPA' A
#
# COMPACT_ATOMS: atom_id res chain seq x y z
N MET A 1 -8.16 1.87 10.00
CA MET A 1 -9.14 1.93 8.89
C MET A 1 -8.92 0.74 7.96
N GLU A 2 -9.87 0.44 7.07
CA GLU A 2 -9.72 -0.62 6.06
C GLU A 2 -9.61 0.04 4.68
N LEU A 3 -8.64 -0.37 3.88
CA LEU A 3 -8.39 0.13 2.53
C LEU A 3 -8.39 -1.03 1.53
N THR A 4 -8.97 -0.80 0.37
CA THR A 4 -8.87 -1.67 -0.79
C THR A 4 -7.69 -1.24 -1.64
N VAL A 5 -6.72 -2.14 -1.77
CA VAL A 5 -5.54 -1.98 -2.62
C VAL A 5 -5.71 -2.86 -3.85
N VAL A 6 -5.47 -2.29 -5.03
CA VAL A 6 -5.40 -3.05 -6.28
C VAL A 6 -3.96 -3.09 -6.74
N VAL A 7 -3.39 -4.30 -6.83
CA VAL A 7 -1.99 -4.51 -7.20
C VAL A 7 -1.90 -5.03 -8.63
N HIS A 8 -1.10 -4.34 -9.42
CA HIS A 8 -0.85 -4.63 -10.82
C HIS A 8 0.58 -5.13 -11.01
N GLN A 9 0.73 -6.16 -11.83
CA GLN A 9 2.04 -6.60 -12.31
C GLN A 9 2.44 -5.73 -13.51
N GLU A 10 3.65 -5.18 -13.45
CA GLU A 10 4.30 -4.51 -14.58
C GLU A 10 5.46 -5.35 -15.12
N ARG A 11 6.06 -4.90 -16.24
CA ARG A 11 7.18 -5.59 -16.91
C ARG A 11 8.36 -5.86 -15.97
N GLN A 12 8.63 -4.96 -15.02
CA GLN A 12 9.73 -5.08 -14.06
C GLN A 12 9.32 -4.60 -12.67
N GLY A 13 8.31 -5.23 -12.09
CA GLY A 13 7.86 -4.96 -10.72
C GLY A 13 6.35 -4.86 -10.62
N PHE A 14 5.91 -4.13 -9.63
CA PHE A 14 4.51 -3.98 -9.26
C PHE A 14 4.20 -2.52 -8.98
N TRP A 15 2.96 -2.14 -9.23
CA TRP A 15 2.40 -0.93 -8.69
C TRP A 15 1.01 -1.20 -8.11
N SER A 16 0.56 -0.30 -7.26
CA SER A 16 -0.77 -0.39 -6.67
C SER A 16 -1.45 0.96 -6.60
N GLU A 17 -2.77 0.92 -6.64
CA GLU A 17 -3.66 2.03 -6.33
C GLU A 17 -4.58 1.68 -5.17
N ILE A 18 -5.15 2.70 -4.53
CA ILE A 18 -6.07 2.56 -3.40
C ILE A 18 -7.41 3.17 -3.77
N GLU A 19 -8.49 2.38 -3.69
CA GLU A 19 -9.81 2.84 -4.16
C GLU A 19 -10.37 3.97 -3.30
N GLU A 20 -10.17 3.89 -1.98
CA GLU A 20 -10.66 4.87 -1.04
C GLU A 20 -9.81 6.15 -1.01
N LEU A 21 -8.61 6.12 -1.60
CA LEU A 21 -7.67 7.25 -1.66
C LEU A 21 -7.31 7.58 -3.11
N PRO A 22 -8.19 8.27 -3.86
CA PRO A 22 -7.94 8.62 -5.26
C PRO A 22 -6.61 9.36 -5.42
N GLY A 23 -5.77 8.88 -6.33
CA GLY A 23 -4.43 9.43 -6.58
C GLY A 23 -3.34 8.95 -5.61
N CYS A 24 -3.66 8.08 -4.66
CA CYS A 24 -2.66 7.39 -3.85
C CYS A 24 -2.21 6.11 -4.56
N PHE A 25 -0.93 6.09 -4.96
CA PHE A 25 -0.30 4.96 -5.62
C PHE A 25 1.09 4.70 -5.06
N ALA A 26 1.55 3.46 -5.21
CA ALA A 26 2.88 3.04 -4.82
C ALA A 26 3.44 2.05 -5.84
N SER A 27 4.75 1.92 -5.90
CA SER A 27 5.43 0.98 -6.80
C SER A 27 6.65 0.36 -6.14
N GLY A 28 6.97 -0.88 -6.48
CA GLY A 28 8.16 -1.58 -6.01
C GLY A 28 8.56 -2.72 -6.95
N ARG A 29 9.84 -3.11 -6.94
CA ARG A 29 10.32 -4.22 -7.81
C ARG A 29 9.89 -5.58 -7.27
N THR A 30 9.58 -5.66 -5.97
CA THR A 30 9.02 -6.84 -5.31
C THR A 30 7.75 -6.46 -4.53
N LEU A 31 6.92 -7.45 -4.19
CA LEU A 31 5.75 -7.24 -3.31
C LEU A 31 6.13 -6.77 -1.90
N VAL A 32 7.38 -7.02 -1.48
CA VAL A 32 7.94 -6.49 -0.22
C VAL A 32 8.20 -5.00 -0.35
N GLU A 33 8.96 -4.60 -1.36
CA GLU A 33 9.23 -3.17 -1.64
C GLU A 33 7.93 -2.39 -1.88
N LEU A 34 6.97 -2.98 -2.60
CA LEU A 34 5.67 -2.35 -2.84
C LEU A 34 4.92 -2.05 -1.54
N ARG A 35 4.96 -2.96 -0.56
CA ARG A 35 4.30 -2.77 0.73
C ARG A 35 4.91 -1.62 1.53
N GLU A 36 6.25 -1.54 1.54
CA GLU A 36 6.96 -0.46 2.22
C GLU A 36 6.58 0.90 1.58
N ALA A 37 6.65 0.99 0.25
CA ALA A 37 6.24 2.19 -0.48
C ALA A 37 4.76 2.53 -0.27
N LEU A 38 3.87 1.54 -0.18
CA LEU A 38 2.44 1.73 0.08
C LEU A 38 2.19 2.30 1.47
N ALA A 39 2.87 1.80 2.50
CA ALA A 39 2.78 2.32 3.86
C ALA A 39 3.20 3.79 3.94
N GLU A 40 4.28 4.17 3.24
CA GLU A 40 4.71 5.55 3.11
C GLU A 40 3.69 6.41 2.35
N ALA A 41 3.18 5.93 1.21
CA ALA A 41 2.23 6.65 0.37
C ALA A 41 0.92 6.97 1.11
N VAL A 42 0.39 6.00 1.87
CA VAL A 42 -0.81 6.21 2.70
C VAL A 42 -0.55 7.23 3.80
N GLY A 43 0.59 7.12 4.49
CA GLY A 43 1.00 8.08 5.51
C GLY A 43 1.08 9.51 4.95
N MET A 44 1.78 9.67 3.83
CA MET A 44 1.92 10.95 3.15
C MET A 44 0.58 11.53 2.66
N TYR A 45 -0.34 10.69 2.19
CA TYR A 45 -1.69 11.12 1.77
C TYR A 45 -2.42 11.85 2.89
N PHE A 46 -2.25 11.40 4.14
CA PHE A 46 -2.82 12.02 5.33
C PHE A 46 -1.87 13.04 6.01
N SER A 47 -0.79 13.44 5.35
CA SER A 47 0.24 14.32 5.91
C SER A 47 0.86 13.80 7.22
N GLY A 48 0.95 12.48 7.36
CA GLY A 48 1.47 11.77 8.53
C GLY A 48 2.72 10.94 8.25
N PRO A 49 3.24 10.24 9.27
CA PRO A 49 4.29 9.25 9.11
C PRO A 49 3.78 8.01 8.35
N PRO A 50 4.68 7.11 7.92
CA PRO A 50 4.28 5.81 7.36
C PRO A 50 3.35 5.05 8.31
N VAL A 51 2.31 4.45 7.74
CA VAL A 51 1.31 3.69 8.51
C VAL A 51 1.73 2.24 8.71
N ASP A 52 1.18 1.57 9.71
CA ASP A 52 1.29 0.11 9.82
C ASP A 52 0.19 -0.53 8.96
N LEU A 53 0.61 -1.32 7.97
CA LEU A 53 -0.25 -2.19 7.19
C LEU A 53 -0.26 -3.55 7.87
N ASP A 54 -1.42 -4.19 7.99
CA ASP A 54 -1.49 -5.51 8.59
C ASP A 54 -0.50 -6.51 7.96
N ARG A 55 -0.17 -7.56 8.71
CA ARG A 55 0.89 -8.52 8.32
C ARG A 55 0.47 -9.44 7.18
N GLN A 56 -0.66 -9.19 6.51
CA GLN A 56 -1.06 -9.98 5.37
C GLN A 56 -0.07 -9.75 4.20
N PRO A 57 0.35 -10.81 3.51
CA PRO A 57 1.16 -10.66 2.30
C PRO A 57 0.40 -9.87 1.23
N ILE A 58 1.03 -8.82 0.68
CA ILE A 58 0.54 -8.19 -0.54
C ILE A 58 0.72 -9.18 -1.69
N GLN A 59 -0.30 -9.31 -2.53
CA GLN A 59 -0.34 -10.18 -3.70
C GLN A 59 -0.98 -9.43 -4.87
N GLN A 60 -0.68 -9.87 -6.09
CA GLN A 60 -1.30 -9.30 -7.29
C GLN A 60 -2.84 -9.45 -7.23
N GLY A 61 -3.55 -8.41 -7.67
CA GLY A 61 -5.00 -8.35 -7.66
C GLY A 61 -5.53 -7.42 -6.56
N ARG A 62 -6.83 -7.54 -6.30
CA ARG A 62 -7.54 -6.74 -5.30
C ARG A 62 -7.41 -7.39 -3.92
N LEU A 63 -6.98 -6.62 -2.92
CA LEU A 63 -6.91 -7.05 -1.53
C LEU A 63 -7.38 -5.94 -0.59
N THR A 64 -7.93 -6.33 0.56
CA THR A 64 -8.29 -5.41 1.63
C THR A 64 -7.23 -5.50 2.71
N LEU A 65 -6.69 -4.35 3.13
CA LEU A 65 -5.68 -4.21 4.18
C LEU A 65 -6.24 -3.37 5.31
N ARG A 66 -5.97 -3.79 6.55
CA ARG A 66 -6.14 -2.93 7.72
C ARG A 66 -4.93 -2.03 7.87
N VAL A 67 -5.23 -0.77 8.16
CA VAL A 67 -4.27 0.31 8.38
C VAL A 67 -4.43 0.84 9.79
N SER A 68 -3.33 0.93 10.52
CA SER A 68 -3.24 1.54 11.84
C SER A 68 -2.09 2.54 11.91
N ASP A 69 -2.12 3.40 12.92
CA ASP A 69 -0.96 4.23 13.25
C ASP A 69 0.25 3.34 13.57
N PRO A 70 1.47 3.75 13.21
CA PRO A 70 2.66 2.99 13.55
C PRO A 70 2.79 2.85 15.09
N PRO A 71 3.33 1.72 15.58
CA PRO A 71 3.58 1.57 17.01
C PRO A 71 4.55 2.66 17.50
N ALA A 72 4.16 3.35 18.58
CA ALA A 72 4.94 4.41 19.23
C ALA A 72 6.25 3.92 19.85
#